data_AF-Q475D5-F1
#
_entry.id   AF-Q475D5-F1
#
_cell.length_a   1.000
_cell.length_b   1.000
_cell.length_c   1.000
_cell.angle_alpha   90.00
_cell.angle_beta   90.00
_cell.angle_gamma   90.00
#
_symmetry.space_group_name_H-M   'P 1'
#
loop_
_entity.id
_entity.type
_entity.pdbx_description
1 polymer ?
#
loop_
_entity_poly.entity_id
_entity_poly.type
_entity_poly.pdbx_seq_one_letter_code
_entity_poly.pdbx_strand_id
1 'polypeptide(L)'
;MIRISISPHLQIRDDDHPAAEPLDVSRLVALLGHIEASGSISQSAEAVALSYRYAWGILRDAESLFGGPLIAKTRGRGSALTPLAQQLVWASKRIGARLSPTLDSLASELEIELKKLMDRTDPTVRLHASHGFAVAALRDFLDEQQVRHDLKYCGSVEAVAALAEGACDIAGFHVPVGEFEHGMVRHFTTWLKPDTHCLIHLAVRSQGLFVRMGNPLGVQTLEDLTRREVRFVNRQVGSGTRLLLDLILEARGIDPARIEGYNNGEFTHAAVAAYIGSGMADVGFGVETAARRFGLEFVPVLKERYFFAIEKKMLASQALAGAVGALTSETFRQRVDALPGYDGSLTGTVLTLAEAFPEYRAGKR
;
A
#
# COMPACT_ATOMS: atom_id res chain seq x y z
N MET A 1 -14.16 5.77 20.56
CA MET A 1 -13.80 6.06 19.16
C MET A 1 -14.70 5.19 18.31
N ILE A 2 -15.46 5.76 17.37
CA ILE A 2 -16.18 4.94 16.38
C ILE A 2 -15.18 4.70 15.26
N ARG A 3 -15.06 3.45 14.83
CA ARG A 3 -14.20 3.04 13.73
C ARG A 3 -15.08 2.48 12.63
N ILE A 4 -14.92 2.99 11.42
CA ILE A 4 -15.66 2.49 10.26
C ILE A 4 -14.78 1.53 9.47
N SER A 5 -15.37 0.42 9.04
CA SER A 5 -14.75 -0.54 8.14
C SER A 5 -15.75 -0.89 7.05
N ILE A 6 -15.29 -0.89 5.80
CA ILE A 6 -16.10 -1.30 4.65
C ILE A 6 -15.40 -2.50 4.02
N SER A 7 -16.09 -3.64 3.96
CA SER A 7 -15.55 -4.90 3.46
C SER A 7 -16.38 -5.41 2.28
N PRO A 8 -15.75 -5.78 1.15
CA PRO A 8 -16.47 -6.36 0.03
C PRO A 8 -16.82 -7.83 0.33
N HIS A 9 -18.00 -8.26 -0.10
CA HIS A 9 -18.42 -9.67 -0.09
C HIS A 9 -18.43 -10.22 -1.52
N LEU A 10 -17.84 -11.40 -1.71
CA LEU A 10 -17.84 -12.08 -3.00
C LEU A 10 -18.86 -13.22 -2.98
N GLN A 11 -19.79 -13.19 -3.94
CA GLN A 11 -20.82 -14.21 -4.10
C GLN A 11 -20.73 -14.85 -5.48
N ILE A 12 -21.01 -16.15 -5.54
CA ILE A 12 -21.10 -16.91 -6.79
C ILE A 12 -22.49 -17.52 -6.88
N ARG A 13 -23.12 -17.37 -8.05
CA ARG A 13 -24.40 -17.99 -8.38
C ARG A 13 -24.19 -19.05 -9.46
N ASP A 14 -24.89 -20.16 -9.31
CA ASP A 14 -25.03 -21.16 -10.36
C ASP A 14 -26.12 -20.70 -11.34
N ASP A 15 -25.75 -20.37 -12.57
CA ASP A 15 -26.71 -19.95 -13.60
C ASP A 15 -27.53 -21.14 -14.14
N ASP A 16 -27.07 -22.39 -13.96
CA ASP A 16 -27.85 -23.59 -14.29
C ASP A 16 -28.93 -23.89 -13.22
N HIS A 17 -28.76 -23.33 -12.01
CA HIS A 17 -29.70 -23.46 -10.90
C HIS A 17 -30.01 -22.08 -10.28
N PRO A 18 -30.71 -21.18 -10.99
CA PRO A 18 -30.91 -19.79 -10.56
C PRO A 18 -31.77 -19.62 -9.29
N ALA A 19 -32.46 -20.68 -8.86
CA ALA A 19 -33.22 -20.71 -7.61
C ALA A 19 -32.35 -21.03 -6.36
N ALA A 20 -31.10 -21.45 -6.54
CA ALA A 20 -30.18 -21.67 -5.43
C ALA A 20 -29.67 -20.33 -4.85
N GLU A 21 -29.52 -20.27 -3.53
CA GLU A 21 -28.94 -19.09 -2.88
C GLU A 21 -27.47 -18.89 -3.32
N PRO A 22 -27.04 -17.65 -3.61
CA PRO A 22 -25.65 -17.37 -3.95
C PRO A 22 -24.70 -17.79 -2.81
N LEU A 23 -23.64 -18.51 -3.16
CA LEU A 23 -22.63 -18.92 -2.20
C LEU A 23 -21.71 -17.73 -1.89
N ASP A 24 -21.70 -17.25 -0.63
CA ASP A 24 -20.67 -16.32 -0.16
C ASP A 24 -19.34 -17.06 -0.05
N VAL A 25 -18.44 -16.76 -1.00
CA VAL A 25 -17.12 -17.40 -1.09
C VAL A 25 -16.04 -16.62 -0.33
N SER A 26 -16.38 -15.55 0.39
CA SER A 26 -15.40 -14.76 1.15
C SER A 26 -14.70 -15.63 2.20
N ARG A 27 -15.47 -16.48 2.91
CA ARG A 27 -14.92 -17.45 3.87
C ARG A 27 -14.16 -18.58 3.20
N LEU A 28 -14.63 -19.04 2.04
CA LEU A 28 -13.94 -20.06 1.24
C LEU A 28 -12.54 -19.55 0.85
N VAL A 29 -12.45 -18.35 0.29
CA VAL A 29 -11.17 -17.84 -0.21
C VAL A 29 -10.19 -17.55 0.94
N ALA A 30 -10.69 -17.05 2.08
CA ALA A 30 -9.87 -16.93 3.29
C ALA A 30 -9.30 -18.30 3.72
N LEU A 31 -10.16 -19.33 3.79
CA LEU A 31 -9.75 -20.69 4.11
C LEU A 31 -8.72 -21.24 3.11
N LEU A 32 -8.96 -21.11 1.81
CA LEU A 32 -8.04 -21.56 0.76
C LEU A 32 -6.68 -20.86 0.86
N GLY A 33 -6.66 -19.55 1.15
CA GLY A 33 -5.42 -18.80 1.35
C GLY A 33 -4.59 -19.29 2.54
N HIS A 34 -5.24 -19.66 3.65
CA HIS A 34 -4.53 -20.29 4.78
C HIS A 34 -4.07 -21.72 4.48
N ILE A 35 -4.81 -22.47 3.66
CA ILE A 35 -4.41 -23.81 3.22
C ILE A 35 -3.18 -23.73 2.32
N GLU A 36 -3.12 -22.76 1.41
CA GLU A 36 -1.95 -22.48 0.56
C GLU A 36 -0.67 -22.30 1.41
N ALA A 37 -0.77 -21.57 2.52
CA ALA A 37 0.37 -21.27 3.39
C ALA A 37 0.73 -22.42 4.35
N SER A 38 -0.26 -23.13 4.90
CA SER A 38 -0.05 -24.13 5.97
C SER A 38 0.03 -25.57 5.48
N GLY A 39 -0.53 -25.86 4.30
CA GLY A 39 -0.74 -27.22 3.82
C GLY A 39 -1.74 -28.04 4.67
N SER A 40 -2.49 -27.40 5.58
CA SER A 40 -3.34 -28.09 6.55
C SER A 40 -4.73 -27.47 6.67
N ILE A 41 -5.77 -28.24 6.37
CA ILE A 41 -7.17 -27.79 6.49
C ILE A 41 -7.54 -27.51 7.95
N SER A 42 -7.08 -28.32 8.91
CA SER A 42 -7.40 -28.14 10.32
C SER A 42 -6.81 -26.85 10.88
N GLN A 43 -5.51 -26.62 10.64
CA GLN A 43 -4.84 -25.38 11.07
C GLN A 43 -5.44 -24.16 10.38
N SER A 44 -5.81 -24.29 9.11
CA SER A 44 -6.44 -23.20 8.36
C SER A 44 -7.82 -22.86 8.90
N ALA A 45 -8.64 -23.87 9.24
CA ALA A 45 -9.96 -23.65 9.83
C ALA A 45 -9.86 -22.90 11.18
N GLU A 46 -8.90 -23.27 12.01
CA GLU A 46 -8.61 -22.56 13.27
C GLU A 46 -8.20 -21.10 13.04
N ALA A 47 -7.31 -20.85 12.07
CA ALA A 47 -6.83 -19.52 11.74
C ALA A 47 -7.95 -18.58 11.25
N VAL A 48 -8.99 -19.10 10.61
CA VAL A 48 -10.17 -18.34 10.19
C VAL A 48 -11.36 -18.45 11.16
N ALA A 49 -11.14 -18.96 12.38
CA ALA A 49 -12.15 -19.14 13.41
C ALA A 49 -13.37 -19.98 12.98
N LEU A 50 -13.14 -21.02 12.19
CA LEU A 50 -14.16 -21.97 11.73
C LEU A 50 -13.96 -23.35 12.38
N SER A 51 -15.06 -24.05 12.62
CA SER A 51 -14.96 -25.48 12.99
C SER A 51 -14.48 -26.31 11.79
N TYR A 52 -13.71 -27.36 12.05
CA TYR A 52 -13.22 -28.27 11.00
C TYR A 52 -14.35 -28.83 10.12
N ARG A 53 -15.49 -29.20 10.73
CA ARG A 53 -16.66 -29.69 10.01
C ARG A 53 -17.25 -28.63 9.07
N TYR A 54 -17.34 -27.38 9.53
CA TYR A 54 -17.89 -26.30 8.73
C TYR A 54 -16.95 -25.91 7.58
N ALA A 55 -15.63 -25.90 7.82
CA ALA A 55 -14.63 -25.69 6.78
C ALA A 55 -14.73 -26.75 5.66
N TRP A 56 -14.93 -28.03 6.02
CA TRP A 56 -15.19 -29.09 5.04
C TRP A 56 -16.53 -28.94 4.31
N GLY A 57 -17.56 -28.43 4.97
CA GLY A 57 -18.85 -28.11 4.34
C GLY A 57 -18.66 -27.09 3.22
N ILE A 58 -18.05 -25.94 3.54
CA ILE A 58 -17.77 -24.87 2.56
C ILE A 58 -16.96 -25.39 1.37
N LEU A 59 -15.92 -26.21 1.61
CA LEU A 59 -15.12 -26.78 0.53
C LEU A 59 -15.96 -27.67 -0.38
N ARG A 60 -16.80 -28.55 0.18
CA ARG A 60 -17.64 -29.45 -0.61
C ARG A 60 -18.72 -28.72 -1.39
N ASP A 61 -19.36 -27.73 -0.78
CA ASP A 61 -20.38 -26.92 -1.44
C ASP A 61 -19.77 -26.16 -2.63
N ALA A 62 -18.57 -25.61 -2.45
CA ALA A 62 -17.83 -24.97 -3.52
C ALA A 62 -17.35 -25.96 -4.60
N GLU A 63 -16.84 -27.14 -4.23
CA GLU A 63 -16.45 -28.18 -5.20
C GLU A 63 -17.63 -28.65 -6.05
N SER A 64 -18.82 -28.73 -5.45
CA SER A 64 -20.06 -29.02 -6.17
C SER A 64 -20.41 -27.91 -7.16
N LEU A 65 -20.32 -26.65 -6.71
CA LEU A 65 -20.60 -25.48 -7.54
C LEU A 65 -19.64 -25.34 -8.73
N PHE A 66 -18.35 -25.59 -8.51
CA PHE A 66 -17.33 -25.48 -9.54
C PHE A 66 -17.18 -26.75 -10.40
N GLY A 67 -17.89 -27.84 -10.07
CA GLY A 67 -17.81 -29.11 -10.79
C GLY A 67 -16.46 -29.82 -10.68
N GLY A 68 -15.65 -29.52 -9.67
CA GLY A 68 -14.31 -30.08 -9.53
C GLY A 68 -13.64 -29.80 -8.18
N PRO A 69 -12.57 -30.55 -7.86
CA PRO A 69 -11.89 -30.44 -6.57
C PRO A 69 -11.14 -29.11 -6.43
N LEU A 70 -11.18 -28.54 -5.23
CA LEU A 70 -10.41 -27.35 -4.85
C LEU A 70 -9.10 -27.72 -4.14
N ILE A 71 -9.06 -28.92 -3.55
CA ILE A 71 -7.89 -29.44 -2.86
C ILE A 71 -7.34 -30.69 -3.59
N ALA A 72 -6.06 -30.66 -3.93
CA ALA A 72 -5.30 -31.81 -4.42
C ALA A 72 -4.76 -32.65 -3.25
N LYS A 73 -4.88 -33.98 -3.36
CA LYS A 73 -4.28 -34.92 -2.40
C LYS A 73 -2.81 -35.14 -2.71
N THR A 74 -1.93 -34.62 -1.86
CA THR A 74 -0.48 -34.84 -1.94
C THR A 74 -0.06 -35.94 -0.97
N ARG A 75 0.45 -37.08 -1.46
CA ARG A 75 0.95 -38.17 -0.60
C ARG A 75 2.02 -37.64 0.35
N GLY A 76 1.76 -37.69 1.66
CA GLY A 76 2.71 -37.35 2.72
C GLY A 76 3.07 -35.87 2.88
N ARG A 77 2.44 -34.94 2.14
CA ARG A 77 2.76 -33.49 2.17
C ARG A 77 1.59 -32.57 2.52
N GLY A 78 0.47 -33.12 3.00
CA GLY A 78 -0.73 -32.34 3.35
C GLY A 78 -1.57 -31.95 2.13
N SER A 79 -2.40 -30.93 2.31
CA SER A 79 -3.36 -30.41 1.33
C SER A 79 -2.70 -29.34 0.44
N ALA A 80 -2.82 -29.48 -0.88
CA ALA A 80 -2.39 -28.45 -1.84
C ALA A 80 -3.59 -27.91 -2.60
N LEU A 81 -3.53 -26.65 -3.07
CA LEU A 81 -4.59 -26.08 -3.89
C LEU A 81 -4.55 -26.63 -5.32
N THR A 82 -5.72 -26.83 -5.93
CA THR A 82 -5.81 -27.04 -7.39
C THR A 82 -5.58 -25.71 -8.13
N PRO A 83 -5.29 -25.73 -9.46
CA PRO A 83 -5.16 -24.50 -10.23
C PRO A 83 -6.39 -23.59 -10.13
N LEU A 84 -7.60 -24.17 -10.07
CA LEU A 84 -8.84 -23.40 -9.88
C LEU A 84 -8.86 -22.68 -8.52
N ALA A 85 -8.61 -23.41 -7.42
CA ALA A 85 -8.56 -22.83 -6.09
C ALA A 85 -7.47 -21.74 -5.97
N GLN A 86 -6.32 -21.97 -6.62
CA GLN A 86 -5.24 -20.99 -6.69
C GLN A 86 -5.68 -19.70 -7.41
N GLN A 87 -6.43 -19.83 -8.51
CA GLN A 87 -6.98 -18.68 -9.23
C GLN A 87 -8.00 -17.91 -8.39
N LEU A 88 -8.84 -18.59 -7.61
CA LEU A 88 -9.79 -17.92 -6.70
C LEU A 88 -9.07 -17.10 -5.62
N VAL A 89 -8.01 -17.67 -5.02
CA VAL A 89 -7.18 -16.96 -4.03
C VAL A 89 -6.52 -15.73 -4.64
N TRP A 90 -5.91 -15.86 -5.82
CA TRP A 90 -5.28 -14.71 -6.50
C TRP A 90 -6.29 -13.66 -6.95
N ALA A 91 -7.45 -14.07 -7.44
CA ALA A 91 -8.52 -13.15 -7.81
C ALA A 91 -8.99 -12.34 -6.59
N SER A 92 -9.21 -12.98 -5.44
CA SER A 92 -9.59 -12.30 -4.20
C SER A 92 -8.48 -11.38 -3.68
N LYS A 93 -7.21 -11.84 -3.65
CA LYS A 93 -6.05 -11.01 -3.29
C LYS A 93 -5.98 -9.75 -4.18
N ARG A 94 -6.20 -9.88 -5.49
CA ARG A 94 -6.23 -8.78 -6.45
C ARG A 94 -7.40 -7.83 -6.21
N ILE A 95 -8.61 -8.35 -6.02
CA ILE A 95 -9.81 -7.56 -5.72
C ILE A 95 -9.59 -6.77 -4.43
N GLY A 96 -9.12 -7.41 -3.37
CA GLY A 96 -8.78 -6.76 -2.10
C GLY A 96 -7.74 -5.66 -2.30
N ALA A 97 -6.60 -5.97 -2.91
CA ALA A 97 -5.53 -4.99 -3.12
C ALA A 97 -5.99 -3.77 -3.93
N ARG A 98 -6.93 -3.95 -4.87
CA ARG A 98 -7.48 -2.89 -5.72
C ARG A 98 -8.59 -2.07 -5.03
N LEU A 99 -9.49 -2.72 -4.29
CA LEU A 99 -10.65 -2.08 -3.69
C LEU A 99 -10.37 -1.51 -2.29
N SER A 100 -9.57 -2.19 -1.47
CA SER A 100 -9.26 -1.75 -0.09
C SER A 100 -8.86 -0.27 0.01
N PRO A 101 -8.01 0.29 -0.87
CA PRO A 101 -7.64 1.71 -0.79
C PRO A 101 -8.84 2.66 -0.95
N THR A 102 -9.73 2.35 -1.88
CA THR A 102 -10.97 3.11 -2.10
C THR A 102 -11.91 2.95 -0.91
N LEU A 103 -12.09 1.72 -0.43
CA LEU A 103 -12.96 1.44 0.71
C LEU A 103 -12.44 2.06 2.01
N ASP A 104 -11.13 2.06 2.24
CA ASP A 104 -10.47 2.73 3.35
C ASP A 104 -10.68 4.25 3.29
N SER A 105 -10.56 4.84 2.10
CA SER A 105 -10.80 6.28 1.91
C SER A 105 -12.26 6.64 2.21
N LEU A 106 -13.22 5.88 1.70
CA LEU A 106 -14.65 6.07 1.97
C LEU A 106 -14.98 5.87 3.47
N ALA A 107 -14.35 4.88 4.11
CA ALA A 107 -14.51 4.64 5.54
C ALA A 107 -13.97 5.82 6.35
N SER A 108 -12.79 6.33 6.02
CA SER A 108 -12.19 7.51 6.65
C SER A 108 -13.05 8.77 6.48
N GLU A 109 -13.58 9.01 5.28
CA GLU A 109 -14.45 10.16 4.99
C GLU A 109 -15.74 10.09 5.83
N LEU A 110 -16.42 8.94 5.84
CA LEU A 110 -17.62 8.76 6.63
C LEU A 110 -17.35 8.89 8.13
N GLU A 111 -16.20 8.39 8.60
CA GLU A 111 -15.81 8.49 10.01
C GLU A 111 -15.62 9.95 10.44
N ILE A 112 -14.96 10.76 9.60
CA ILE A 112 -14.79 12.20 9.84
C ILE A 112 -16.14 12.92 9.85
N GLU A 113 -17.03 12.66 8.90
CA GLU A 113 -18.35 13.31 8.83
C GLU A 113 -19.24 12.95 10.03
N LEU A 114 -19.28 11.66 10.43
CA LEU A 114 -20.03 11.26 11.62
C LEU A 114 -19.45 11.86 12.90
N LYS A 115 -18.13 11.97 13.02
CA LYS A 115 -17.48 12.60 14.18
C LYS A 115 -17.89 14.07 14.34
N LYS A 116 -17.98 14.83 13.23
CA LYS A 116 -18.44 16.23 13.26
C LYS A 116 -19.85 16.38 13.83
N LEU A 117 -20.75 15.45 13.50
CA LEU A 117 -22.14 15.47 13.98
C LEU A 117 -22.29 15.04 15.43
N MET A 118 -21.34 14.27 15.96
CA MET A 118 -21.39 13.70 17.30
C MET A 118 -20.82 14.61 18.39
N ASP A 119 -20.51 15.88 18.08
CA ASP A 119 -20.13 16.94 19.02
C ASP A 119 -18.97 16.54 19.97
N ARG A 120 -18.01 15.77 19.44
CA ARG A 120 -16.82 15.37 20.19
C ARG A 120 -15.79 16.49 20.10
N THR A 121 -15.64 17.25 21.18
CA THR A 121 -14.74 18.41 21.31
C THR A 121 -13.28 18.07 21.64
N ASP A 122 -12.92 16.79 21.75
CA ASP A 122 -11.54 16.41 22.06
C ASP A 122 -10.62 16.63 20.84
N PRO A 123 -9.42 17.20 21.05
CA PRO A 123 -8.45 17.40 19.99
C PRO A 123 -8.06 16.06 19.35
N THR A 124 -8.25 15.97 18.04
CA THR A 124 -7.89 14.81 17.21
C THR A 124 -6.85 15.25 16.20
N VAL A 125 -5.78 14.48 16.08
CA VAL A 125 -4.69 14.79 15.14
C VAL A 125 -5.11 14.44 13.72
N ARG A 126 -5.08 15.39 12.79
CA ARG A 126 -5.46 15.17 11.38
C ARG A 126 -4.22 14.88 10.54
N LEU A 127 -4.12 13.64 10.02
CA LEU A 127 -3.09 13.19 9.10
C LEU A 127 -3.64 13.09 7.68
N HIS A 128 -2.94 13.70 6.73
CA HIS A 128 -3.15 13.49 5.30
C HIS A 128 -1.92 12.81 4.70
N ALA A 129 -2.07 11.66 4.06
CA ALA A 129 -0.94 10.92 3.50
C ALA A 129 -1.36 9.96 2.38
N SER A 130 -0.42 9.56 1.53
CA SER A 130 -0.68 8.52 0.52
C SER A 130 -0.76 7.13 1.15
N HIS A 131 -1.52 6.24 0.53
CA HIS A 131 -1.51 4.83 0.89
C HIS A 131 -0.07 4.29 0.81
N GLY A 132 0.43 3.76 1.92
CA GLY A 132 1.77 3.21 2.03
C GLY A 132 1.93 2.38 3.30
N PHE A 133 2.87 1.44 3.28
CA PHE A 133 3.02 0.46 4.37
C PHE A 133 3.42 1.10 5.69
N ALA A 134 4.29 2.12 5.68
CA ALA A 134 4.68 2.84 6.89
C ALA A 134 3.54 3.73 7.45
N VAL A 135 2.66 4.26 6.59
CA VAL A 135 1.47 5.02 7.03
C VAL A 135 0.44 4.08 7.66
N ALA A 136 0.24 2.89 7.07
CA ALA A 136 -0.58 1.85 7.69
C ALA A 136 -0.02 1.42 9.05
N ALA A 137 1.30 1.17 9.14
CA ALA A 137 1.96 0.84 10.39
C ALA A 137 1.83 1.96 11.44
N LEU A 138 1.88 3.23 11.02
CA LEU A 138 1.65 4.37 11.91
C LEU A 138 0.22 4.39 12.44
N ARG A 139 -0.78 4.20 11.57
CA ARG A 139 -2.18 4.14 11.98
C ARG A 139 -2.38 3.05 13.05
N ASP A 140 -1.92 1.84 12.77
CA ASP A 140 -2.06 0.71 13.70
C ASP A 140 -1.33 1.00 15.02
N PHE A 141 -0.15 1.61 14.96
CA PHE A 141 0.59 2.01 16.15
C PHE A 141 -0.14 3.10 16.96
N LEU A 142 -0.71 4.12 16.31
CA LEU A 142 -1.49 5.15 16.99
C LEU A 142 -2.75 4.57 17.65
N ASP A 143 -3.41 3.61 16.99
CA ASP A 143 -4.56 2.90 17.55
C ASP A 143 -4.18 2.15 18.83
N GLU A 144 -3.08 1.41 18.80
CA GLU A 144 -2.56 0.65 19.96
C GLU A 144 -2.16 1.58 21.12
N GLN A 145 -1.58 2.74 20.81
CA GLN A 145 -1.25 3.77 21.80
C GLN A 145 -2.47 4.61 22.21
N GLN A 146 -3.66 4.30 21.68
CA GLN A 146 -4.91 5.02 21.92
C GLN A 146 -4.83 6.54 21.61
N VAL A 147 -3.94 6.91 20.68
CA VAL A 147 -3.79 8.28 20.20
C VAL A 147 -4.92 8.58 19.22
N ARG A 148 -5.74 9.58 19.54
CA ARG A 148 -6.85 9.99 18.67
C ARG A 148 -6.32 10.65 17.40
N HIS A 149 -6.70 10.10 16.27
CA HIS A 149 -6.29 10.60 14.97
C HIS A 149 -7.40 10.43 13.93
N ASP A 150 -7.33 11.25 12.90
CA ASP A 150 -8.08 11.13 11.65
C ASP A 150 -7.09 11.01 10.51
N LEU A 151 -7.17 9.93 9.72
CA LEU A 151 -6.30 9.71 8.57
C LEU A 151 -7.10 9.81 7.28
N LYS A 152 -6.80 10.83 6.47
CA LYS A 152 -7.30 10.95 5.09
C LYS A 152 -6.23 10.47 4.12
N TYR A 153 -6.60 9.57 3.22
CA TYR A 153 -5.72 9.13 2.15
C TYR A 153 -5.77 10.08 0.94
N CYS A 154 -4.62 10.59 0.53
CA CYS A 154 -4.50 11.49 -0.62
C CYS A 154 -3.07 11.51 -1.20
N GLY A 155 -2.90 12.13 -2.37
CA GLY A 155 -1.58 12.29 -3.00
C GLY A 155 -0.66 13.22 -2.19
N SER A 156 0.66 13.08 -2.36
CA SER A 156 1.65 13.90 -1.64
C SER A 156 1.47 15.41 -1.84
N VAL A 157 1.11 15.84 -3.05
CA VAL A 157 0.85 17.26 -3.35
C VAL A 157 -0.40 17.75 -2.63
N GLU A 158 -1.49 16.98 -2.69
CA GLU A 158 -2.75 17.31 -1.98
C GLU A 158 -2.53 17.36 -0.46
N ALA A 159 -1.78 16.41 0.11
CA ALA A 159 -1.48 16.39 1.53
C ALA A 159 -0.74 17.66 1.98
N VAL A 160 0.29 18.06 1.24
CA VAL A 160 1.09 19.26 1.54
C VAL A 160 0.29 20.55 1.33
N ALA A 161 -0.56 20.61 0.30
CA ALA A 161 -1.47 21.74 0.11
C ALA A 161 -2.47 21.87 1.27
N ALA A 162 -3.07 20.76 1.70
CA ALA A 162 -3.99 20.72 2.83
C ALA A 162 -3.34 21.18 4.15
N LEU A 163 -2.05 20.89 4.37
CA LEU A 163 -1.32 21.41 5.52
C LEU A 163 -1.22 22.93 5.47
N ALA A 164 -0.84 23.48 4.32
CA ALA A 164 -0.69 24.93 4.13
C ALA A 164 -2.03 25.69 4.27
N GLU A 165 -3.15 25.02 4.01
CA GLU A 165 -4.52 25.53 4.18
C GLU A 165 -5.09 25.29 5.59
N GLY A 166 -4.35 24.60 6.47
CA GLY A 166 -4.79 24.26 7.84
C GLY A 166 -5.85 23.14 7.92
N ALA A 167 -6.08 22.43 6.80
CA ALA A 167 -7.03 21.32 6.72
C ALA A 167 -6.51 20.04 7.41
N CYS A 168 -5.18 19.89 7.54
CA CYS A 168 -4.55 18.83 8.32
C CYS A 168 -3.42 19.38 9.21
N ASP A 169 -2.99 18.57 10.19
CA ASP A 169 -1.90 18.91 11.11
C ASP A 169 -0.57 18.26 10.70
N ILE A 170 -0.65 17.12 9.99
CA ILE A 170 0.47 16.33 9.51
C ILE A 170 0.25 15.94 8.05
N ALA A 171 1.20 16.25 7.16
CA ALA A 171 1.15 15.90 5.74
C ALA A 171 2.29 14.96 5.31
N GLY A 172 1.94 13.78 4.78
CA GLY A 172 2.89 12.80 4.28
C GLY A 172 3.27 13.03 2.81
N PHE A 173 4.57 13.11 2.54
CA PHE A 173 5.11 13.21 1.17
C PHE A 173 6.46 12.49 1.05
N HIS A 174 6.90 12.25 -0.18
CA HIS A 174 8.15 11.57 -0.46
C HIS A 174 8.93 12.26 -1.58
N VAL A 175 10.25 12.15 -1.50
CA VAL A 175 11.20 12.80 -2.40
C VAL A 175 12.32 11.81 -2.74
N PRO A 176 12.64 11.57 -4.03
CA PRO A 176 13.74 10.70 -4.43
C PRO A 176 15.08 11.24 -3.93
N VAL A 177 16.02 10.34 -3.65
CA VAL A 177 17.40 10.70 -3.30
C VAL A 177 18.22 10.84 -4.58
N GLY A 178 18.98 11.92 -4.70
CA GLY A 178 19.92 12.14 -5.81
C GLY A 178 19.32 12.99 -6.93
N GLU A 179 19.61 12.61 -8.18
CA GLU A 179 19.37 13.43 -9.39
C GLU A 179 17.96 14.04 -9.49
N PHE A 180 16.93 13.28 -9.12
CA PHE A 180 15.53 13.70 -9.26
C PHE A 180 14.99 14.47 -8.05
N GLU A 181 15.80 14.66 -7.00
CA GLU A 181 15.39 15.33 -5.77
C GLU A 181 14.89 16.75 -6.05
N HIS A 182 15.69 17.55 -6.76
CA HIS A 182 15.37 18.94 -7.03
C HIS A 182 14.07 19.09 -7.83
N GLY A 183 13.90 18.27 -8.88
CA GLY A 183 12.68 18.26 -9.69
C GLY A 183 11.44 17.96 -8.86
N MET A 184 11.53 16.96 -7.97
CA MET A 184 10.41 16.57 -7.10
C MET A 184 10.10 17.62 -6.03
N VAL A 185 11.12 18.19 -5.37
CA VAL A 185 10.93 19.17 -4.29
C VAL A 185 10.16 20.40 -4.77
N ARG A 186 10.41 20.86 -6.01
CA ARG A 186 9.71 22.01 -6.61
C ARG A 186 8.19 21.86 -6.66
N HIS A 187 7.67 20.65 -6.64
CA HIS A 187 6.22 20.42 -6.57
C HIS A 187 5.62 20.79 -5.20
N PHE A 188 6.42 20.94 -4.15
CA PHE A 188 5.94 21.22 -2.79
C PHE A 188 6.23 22.64 -2.32
N THR A 189 7.12 23.37 -3.00
CA THR A 189 7.69 24.65 -2.54
C THR A 189 6.68 25.79 -2.48
N THR A 190 5.59 25.73 -3.25
CA THR A 190 4.50 26.71 -3.18
C THR A 190 3.81 26.70 -1.82
N TRP A 191 3.81 25.56 -1.13
CA TRP A 191 3.10 25.34 0.13
C TRP A 191 4.04 25.21 1.32
N LEU A 192 5.20 24.54 1.16
CA LEU A 192 6.18 24.38 2.24
C LEU A 192 7.04 25.63 2.42
N LYS A 193 6.67 26.44 3.42
CA LYS A 193 7.42 27.63 3.85
C LYS A 193 8.50 27.28 4.89
N PRO A 194 9.80 27.57 4.65
CA PRO A 194 10.89 27.25 5.57
C PRO A 194 10.74 27.83 6.99
N ASP A 195 10.14 29.01 7.12
CA ASP A 195 9.96 29.66 8.42
C ASP A 195 8.80 29.09 9.22
N THR A 196 7.79 28.54 8.53
CA THR A 196 6.56 28.02 9.13
C THR A 196 6.62 26.52 9.39
N HIS A 197 7.26 25.75 8.51
CA HIS A 197 7.18 24.29 8.50
C HIS A 197 8.50 23.63 8.89
N CYS A 198 8.39 22.42 9.42
CA CYS A 198 9.48 21.48 9.61
C CYS A 198 9.02 20.08 9.20
N LEU A 199 9.97 19.17 9.09
CA LEU A 199 9.76 17.81 8.61
C LEU A 199 10.14 16.82 9.70
N ILE A 200 9.36 15.76 9.84
CA ILE A 200 9.74 14.57 10.58
C ILE A 200 10.11 13.50 9.55
N HIS A 201 11.34 13.01 9.60
CA HIS A 201 11.77 11.92 8.72
C HIS A 201 11.04 10.64 9.13
N LEU A 202 10.35 10.00 8.18
CA LEU A 202 9.69 8.72 8.42
C LEU A 202 10.62 7.57 8.09
N ALA A 203 11.14 7.52 6.85
CA ALA A 203 12.01 6.44 6.39
C ALA A 203 12.69 6.79 5.08
N VAL A 204 13.79 6.12 4.78
CA VAL A 204 14.26 5.94 3.40
C VAL A 204 13.67 4.63 2.89
N ARG A 205 13.19 4.57 1.65
CA ARG A 205 12.65 3.34 1.06
C ARG A 205 13.09 3.12 -0.38
N SER A 206 13.20 1.86 -0.77
CA SER A 206 13.57 1.45 -2.13
C SER A 206 12.38 1.49 -3.08
N GLN A 207 12.56 2.13 -4.23
CA GLN A 207 11.67 2.06 -5.40
C GLN A 207 12.34 1.23 -6.49
N GLY A 208 11.56 0.41 -7.18
CA GLY A 208 12.12 -0.52 -8.14
C GLY A 208 11.08 -1.34 -8.89
N LEU A 209 11.58 -2.24 -9.73
CA LEU A 209 10.75 -3.09 -10.57
C LEU A 209 10.28 -4.31 -9.78
N PHE A 210 9.00 -4.60 -9.91
CA PHE A 210 8.40 -5.83 -9.44
C PHE A 210 8.47 -6.82 -10.59
N VAL A 211 9.08 -7.98 -10.38
CA VAL A 211 9.16 -9.04 -11.40
C VAL A 211 8.69 -10.35 -10.80
N ARG A 212 8.17 -11.25 -11.64
CA ARG A 212 7.76 -12.58 -11.18
C ARG A 212 8.93 -13.32 -10.54
N MET A 213 8.64 -14.20 -9.58
CA MET A 213 9.63 -15.08 -8.95
C MET A 213 10.46 -15.80 -10.01
N GLY A 214 11.78 -15.82 -9.85
CA GLY A 214 12.75 -16.35 -10.80
C GLY A 214 13.07 -15.42 -11.98
N ASN A 215 12.44 -14.25 -12.06
CA ASN A 215 12.60 -13.25 -13.12
C ASN A 215 12.68 -13.86 -14.54
N PRO A 216 11.62 -14.55 -15.02
CA PRO A 216 11.67 -15.38 -16.23
C PRO A 216 11.97 -14.60 -17.51
N LEU A 217 11.70 -13.30 -17.55
CA LEU A 217 12.01 -12.42 -18.68
C LEU A 217 13.36 -11.71 -18.54
N GLY A 218 14.11 -11.95 -17.46
CA GLY A 218 15.42 -11.36 -17.22
C GLY A 218 15.40 -9.83 -17.16
N VAL A 219 14.34 -9.23 -16.64
CA VAL A 219 14.19 -7.77 -16.56
C VAL A 219 15.08 -7.26 -15.42
N GLN A 220 16.04 -6.39 -15.74
CA GLN A 220 16.98 -5.81 -14.76
C GLN A 220 17.00 -4.28 -14.77
N THR A 221 16.49 -3.67 -15.83
CA THR A 221 16.59 -2.23 -16.08
C THR A 221 15.27 -1.65 -16.59
N LEU A 222 15.16 -0.32 -16.66
CA LEU A 222 13.96 0.32 -17.20
C LEU A 222 13.90 0.22 -18.73
N GLU A 223 15.06 0.09 -19.36
CA GLU A 223 15.24 -0.10 -20.80
C GLU A 223 14.60 -1.42 -21.26
N ASP A 224 14.67 -2.46 -20.41
CA ASP A 224 14.06 -3.76 -20.65
C ASP A 224 12.53 -3.70 -20.80
N LEU A 225 11.88 -2.66 -20.28
CA LEU A 225 10.43 -2.45 -20.41
C LEU A 225 9.99 -2.16 -21.85
N THR A 226 10.92 -1.80 -22.74
CA THR A 226 10.63 -1.52 -24.15
C THR A 226 10.61 -2.77 -25.04
N ARG A 227 10.89 -3.94 -24.46
CA ARG A 227 10.80 -5.24 -25.16
C ARG A 227 9.34 -5.63 -25.35
N ARG A 228 9.01 -6.18 -26.52
CA ARG A 228 7.62 -6.48 -26.92
C ARG A 228 6.96 -7.58 -26.10
N GLU A 229 7.74 -8.46 -25.48
CA GLU A 229 7.24 -9.55 -24.65
C GLU A 229 6.98 -9.14 -23.19
N VAL A 230 7.33 -7.91 -22.79
CA VAL A 230 7.21 -7.42 -21.42
C VAL A 230 5.92 -6.61 -21.28
N ARG A 231 4.92 -7.17 -20.59
CA ARG A 231 3.69 -6.44 -20.25
C ARG A 231 3.86 -5.72 -18.92
N PHE A 232 3.73 -4.40 -18.92
CA PHE A 232 3.91 -3.56 -17.75
C PHE A 232 2.56 -3.16 -17.13
N VAL A 233 2.54 -3.01 -15.81
CA VAL A 233 1.47 -2.34 -15.06
C VAL A 233 2.04 -1.23 -14.19
N ASN A 234 1.47 -0.05 -14.32
CA ASN A 234 1.94 1.17 -13.70
C ASN A 234 1.14 1.54 -12.45
N ARG A 235 1.57 2.60 -11.77
CA ARG A 235 0.77 3.34 -10.79
C ARG A 235 -0.14 4.34 -11.51
N GLN A 236 -1.22 4.74 -10.86
CA GLN A 236 -2.14 5.75 -11.41
C GLN A 236 -1.42 7.08 -11.69
N VAL A 237 -1.91 7.80 -12.71
CA VAL A 237 -1.49 9.17 -13.02
C VAL A 237 -1.68 10.07 -11.79
N GLY A 238 -0.72 10.95 -11.54
CA GLY A 238 -0.72 11.84 -10.37
C GLY A 238 -0.17 11.21 -9.07
N SER A 239 0.12 9.90 -9.05
CA SER A 239 0.87 9.33 -7.93
C SER A 239 2.34 9.77 -7.97
N GLY A 240 2.96 9.97 -6.80
CA GLY A 240 4.38 10.37 -6.74
C GLY A 240 5.32 9.34 -7.38
N THR A 241 4.98 8.05 -7.27
CA THR A 241 5.71 6.98 -7.97
C THR A 241 5.58 7.05 -9.49
N ARG A 242 4.40 7.41 -10.02
CA ARG A 242 4.24 7.62 -11.47
C ARG A 242 5.05 8.81 -11.94
N LEU A 243 4.95 9.95 -11.24
CA LEU A 243 5.75 11.14 -11.53
C LEU A 243 7.26 10.84 -11.52
N LEU A 244 7.72 10.08 -10.52
CA LEU A 244 9.11 9.66 -10.43
C LEU A 244 9.54 8.78 -11.60
N LEU A 245 8.73 7.78 -11.96
CA LEU A 245 9.00 6.94 -13.13
C LEU A 245 9.10 7.79 -14.40
N ASP A 246 8.18 8.72 -14.58
CA ASP A 246 8.15 9.60 -15.76
C ASP A 246 9.42 10.45 -15.85
N LEU A 247 9.89 11.03 -14.74
CA LEU A 247 11.16 11.76 -14.67
C LEU A 247 12.37 10.88 -15.04
N ILE A 248 12.39 9.62 -14.57
CA ILE A 248 13.50 8.71 -14.88
C ILE A 248 13.49 8.32 -16.37
N LEU A 249 12.31 8.04 -16.94
CA LEU A 249 12.17 7.67 -18.35
C LEU A 249 12.59 8.84 -19.25
N GLU A 250 12.18 10.06 -18.91
CA GLU A 250 12.58 11.28 -19.62
C GLU A 250 14.10 11.47 -19.58
N ALA A 251 14.72 11.40 -18.40
CA ALA A 251 16.17 11.54 -18.25
C ALA A 251 16.96 10.46 -19.00
N ARG A 252 16.38 9.28 -19.21
CA ARG A 252 16.98 8.17 -19.95
C ARG A 252 16.62 8.14 -21.44
N GLY A 253 15.78 9.07 -21.93
CA GLY A 253 15.31 9.08 -23.31
C GLY A 253 14.45 7.87 -23.69
N ILE A 254 13.78 7.25 -22.71
CA ILE A 254 12.88 6.11 -22.94
C ILE A 254 11.49 6.67 -23.23
N ASP A 255 11.03 6.50 -24.47
CA ASP A 255 9.67 6.86 -24.87
C ASP A 255 8.64 5.94 -24.19
N PRO A 256 7.76 6.46 -23.32
CA PRO A 256 6.76 5.64 -22.65
C PRO A 256 5.76 4.97 -23.60
N ALA A 257 5.56 5.49 -24.81
CA ALA A 257 4.72 4.85 -25.83
C ALA A 257 5.27 3.49 -26.30
N ARG A 258 6.55 3.20 -26.06
CA ARG A 258 7.19 1.92 -26.37
C ARG A 258 7.03 0.87 -25.28
N ILE A 259 6.45 1.22 -24.13
CA ILE A 259 6.24 0.31 -23.01
C ILE A 259 4.80 -0.22 -23.07
N GLU A 260 4.64 -1.51 -23.34
CA GLU A 260 3.33 -2.14 -23.38
C GLU A 260 2.65 -2.07 -22.00
N GLY A 261 1.44 -1.50 -21.95
CA GLY A 261 0.70 -1.37 -20.69
C GLY A 261 1.11 -0.17 -19.83
N TYR A 262 1.93 0.76 -20.32
CA TYR A 262 2.35 1.95 -19.56
C TYR A 262 1.19 2.79 -19.00
N ASN A 263 0.06 2.84 -19.71
CA ASN A 263 -1.16 3.54 -19.28
C ASN A 263 -2.12 2.67 -18.45
N ASN A 264 -1.84 1.38 -18.28
CA ASN A 264 -2.57 0.51 -17.36
C ASN A 264 -2.10 0.81 -15.93
N GLY A 265 -2.93 1.48 -15.15
CA GLY A 265 -2.57 2.00 -13.83
C GLY A 265 -3.38 1.37 -12.69
N GLU A 266 -2.71 1.02 -11.61
CA GLU A 266 -3.32 0.55 -10.36
C GLU A 266 -3.13 1.55 -9.21
N PHE A 267 -4.06 1.58 -8.24
CA PHE A 267 -4.17 2.64 -7.23
C PHE A 267 -3.23 2.54 -6.03
N THR A 268 -2.72 1.35 -5.72
CA THR A 268 -1.65 1.15 -4.71
C THR A 268 -0.50 0.26 -5.18
N HIS A 269 0.62 0.31 -4.45
CA HIS A 269 1.73 -0.63 -4.64
C HIS A 269 1.30 -2.09 -4.47
N ALA A 270 0.39 -2.36 -3.51
CA ALA A 270 -0.17 -3.68 -3.32
C ALA A 270 -1.01 -4.12 -4.52
N ALA A 271 -1.80 -3.23 -5.12
CA ALA A 271 -2.58 -3.53 -6.32
C ALA A 271 -1.69 -3.87 -7.52
N VAL A 272 -0.61 -3.10 -7.75
CA VAL A 272 0.41 -3.41 -8.79
C VAL A 272 1.01 -4.80 -8.57
N ALA A 273 1.43 -5.10 -7.33
CA ALA A 273 2.02 -6.39 -7.00
C ALA A 273 1.02 -7.56 -7.15
N ALA A 274 -0.23 -7.38 -6.72
CA ALA A 274 -1.29 -8.38 -6.90
C ALA A 274 -1.62 -8.61 -8.37
N TYR A 275 -1.59 -7.56 -9.20
CA TYR A 275 -1.82 -7.64 -10.64
C TYR A 275 -0.79 -8.55 -11.32
N ILE A 276 0.49 -8.35 -11.02
CA ILE A 276 1.61 -9.19 -11.51
C ILE A 276 1.54 -10.60 -10.92
N GLY A 277 1.30 -10.73 -9.61
CA GLY A 277 1.17 -12.02 -8.94
C GLY A 277 0.04 -12.89 -9.50
N SER A 278 -1.01 -12.25 -10.03
CA SER A 278 -2.11 -12.92 -10.74
C SER A 278 -1.83 -13.21 -12.23
N GLY A 279 -0.64 -12.88 -12.74
CA GLY A 279 -0.22 -13.14 -14.13
C GLY A 279 -0.76 -12.16 -15.18
N MET A 280 -1.44 -11.09 -14.75
CA MET A 280 -2.03 -10.11 -15.67
C MET A 280 -1.01 -9.14 -16.27
N ALA A 281 0.15 -8.97 -15.62
CA ALA A 281 1.31 -8.28 -16.15
C ALA A 281 2.58 -9.05 -15.75
N ASP A 282 3.70 -8.70 -16.38
CA ASP A 282 5.00 -9.32 -16.11
C ASP A 282 5.87 -8.47 -15.20
N VAL A 283 5.73 -7.14 -15.32
CA VAL A 283 6.55 -6.17 -14.58
C VAL A 283 5.68 -5.00 -14.10
N GLY A 284 6.06 -4.39 -12.97
CA GLY A 284 5.51 -3.12 -12.51
C GLY A 284 6.54 -2.32 -11.74
N PHE A 285 6.17 -1.15 -11.24
CA PHE A 285 7.09 -0.27 -10.50
C PHE A 285 6.48 0.20 -9.17
N GLY A 286 7.27 0.15 -8.09
CA GLY A 286 6.83 0.59 -6.76
C GLY A 286 7.80 0.27 -5.62
N VAL A 287 7.28 0.30 -4.40
CA VAL A 287 8.07 0.03 -3.17
C VAL A 287 8.29 -1.47 -2.93
N GLU A 288 9.49 -1.82 -2.50
CA GLU A 288 9.93 -3.21 -2.28
C GLU A 288 8.98 -4.03 -1.39
N THR A 289 8.46 -3.44 -0.31
CA THR A 289 7.53 -4.13 0.61
C THR A 289 6.36 -4.79 -0.12
N ALA A 290 5.83 -4.16 -1.18
CA ALA A 290 4.72 -4.75 -1.94
C ALA A 290 5.17 -5.99 -2.70
N ALA A 291 6.31 -5.94 -3.41
CA ALA A 291 6.84 -7.11 -4.11
C ALA A 291 7.00 -8.30 -3.17
N ARG A 292 7.63 -8.09 -2.01
CA ARG A 292 7.87 -9.15 -1.02
C ARG A 292 6.57 -9.75 -0.47
N ARG A 293 5.57 -8.92 -0.14
CA ARG A 293 4.27 -9.40 0.38
C ARG A 293 3.49 -10.26 -0.61
N PHE A 294 3.71 -10.09 -1.91
CA PHE A 294 3.05 -10.87 -2.96
C PHE A 294 3.96 -11.94 -3.57
N GLY A 295 5.09 -12.26 -2.93
CA GLY A 295 6.00 -13.31 -3.39
C GLY A 295 6.66 -12.99 -4.74
N LEU A 296 6.84 -11.71 -5.05
CA LEU A 296 7.53 -11.24 -6.24
C LEU A 296 9.01 -10.95 -5.93
N GLU A 297 9.82 -10.99 -6.97
CA GLU A 297 11.18 -10.46 -6.93
C GLU A 297 11.18 -8.94 -7.12
N PHE A 298 12.24 -8.31 -6.63
CA PHE A 298 12.39 -6.87 -6.63
C PHE A 298 13.76 -6.47 -7.19
N VAL A 299 13.74 -5.63 -8.22
CA VAL A 299 14.96 -5.05 -8.81
C VAL A 299 15.04 -3.58 -8.39
N PRO A 300 15.96 -3.21 -7.50
CA PRO A 300 16.06 -1.84 -7.00
C PRO A 300 16.49 -0.87 -8.11
N VAL A 301 15.86 0.31 -8.17
CA VAL A 301 16.20 1.37 -9.12
C VAL A 301 16.76 2.59 -8.39
N LEU A 302 16.11 3.04 -7.33
CA LEU A 302 16.56 4.17 -6.51
C LEU A 302 15.99 4.08 -5.09
N LYS A 303 16.39 5.05 -4.26
CA LYS A 303 15.81 5.28 -2.94
C LYS A 303 15.06 6.61 -2.91
N GLU A 304 14.06 6.70 -2.05
CA GLU A 304 13.36 7.95 -1.74
C GLU A 304 13.20 8.12 -0.23
N ARG A 305 13.20 9.36 0.22
CA ARG A 305 12.94 9.76 1.60
C ARG A 305 11.46 10.08 1.75
N TYR A 306 10.84 9.52 2.79
CA TYR A 306 9.48 9.82 3.18
C TYR A 306 9.50 10.75 4.39
N PHE A 307 8.74 11.83 4.32
CA PHE A 307 8.62 12.83 5.37
C PHE A 307 7.16 13.04 5.78
N PHE A 308 7.00 13.49 7.02
CA PHE A 308 5.81 14.17 7.49
C PHE A 308 6.12 15.65 7.67
N ALA A 309 5.47 16.52 6.90
CA ALA A 309 5.51 17.97 7.12
C ALA A 309 4.51 18.37 8.20
N ILE A 310 4.93 19.29 9.07
CA ILE A 310 4.13 19.88 10.14
C ILE A 310 4.49 21.36 10.32
N GLU A 311 3.59 22.15 10.91
CA GLU A 311 3.94 23.49 11.36
C GLU A 311 4.88 23.45 12.58
N LYS A 312 5.90 24.31 12.62
CA LYS A 312 6.87 24.35 13.74
C LYS A 312 6.19 24.61 15.09
N LYS A 313 5.20 25.50 15.13
CA LYS A 313 4.46 25.84 16.36
C LYS A 313 3.72 24.64 16.94
N MET A 314 3.41 23.65 16.09
CA MET A 314 2.61 22.49 16.42
C MET A 314 3.44 21.37 17.07
N LEU A 315 4.77 21.38 16.96
CA LEU A 315 5.68 20.45 17.66
C LEU A 315 5.53 20.51 19.20
N ALA A 316 5.32 21.71 19.74
CA ALA A 316 5.16 21.93 21.18
C ALA A 316 3.70 21.83 21.64
N SER A 317 2.76 21.55 20.73
CA SER A 317 1.34 21.49 21.05
C SER A 317 0.99 20.20 21.80
N GLN A 318 0.26 20.34 22.90
CA GLN A 318 -0.33 19.19 23.62
C GLN A 318 -1.24 18.35 22.71
N ALA A 319 -1.87 18.96 21.71
CA ALA A 319 -2.74 18.25 20.77
C ALA A 319 -1.97 17.24 19.90
N LEU A 320 -0.69 17.49 19.60
CA LEU A 320 0.14 16.61 18.78
C LEU A 320 1.17 15.80 19.56
N ALA A 321 1.33 16.07 20.86
CA ALA A 321 2.32 15.41 21.69
C ALA A 321 2.25 13.87 21.60
N GLY A 322 1.04 13.31 21.57
CA GLY A 322 0.84 11.86 21.39
C GLY A 322 1.30 11.35 20.02
N ALA A 323 0.93 12.03 18.94
CA ALA A 323 1.30 11.62 17.57
C ALA A 323 2.80 11.84 17.28
N VAL A 324 3.36 12.96 17.72
CA VAL A 324 4.80 13.24 17.61
C VAL A 324 5.59 12.27 18.47
N GLY A 325 5.18 12.03 19.73
CA GLY A 325 5.81 11.04 20.61
C GLY A 325 5.77 9.64 20.02
N ALA A 326 4.67 9.26 19.36
CA ALA A 326 4.59 8.01 18.63
C ALA A 326 5.58 7.94 17.45
N LEU A 327 5.63 8.99 16.62
CA LEU A 327 6.53 9.09 15.47
C LEU A 327 8.02 9.11 15.85
N THR A 328 8.36 9.60 17.04
CA THR A 328 9.74 9.66 17.56
C THR A 328 10.11 8.50 18.47
N SER A 329 9.18 7.58 18.73
CA SER A 329 9.43 6.42 19.59
C SER A 329 10.32 5.37 18.92
N GLU A 330 11.17 4.74 19.72
CA GLU A 330 12.00 3.62 19.28
C GLU A 330 11.17 2.41 18.83
N THR A 331 10.04 2.15 19.48
CA THR A 331 9.14 1.06 19.12
C THR A 331 8.51 1.28 17.75
N PHE A 332 8.13 2.51 17.41
CA PHE A 332 7.66 2.81 16.06
C PHE A 332 8.78 2.72 15.02
N ARG A 333 10.00 3.21 15.33
CA ARG A 333 11.17 3.04 14.47
C ARG A 333 11.41 1.58 14.10
N GLN A 334 11.38 0.67 15.08
CA GLN A 334 11.54 -0.76 14.85
C GLN A 334 10.45 -1.34 13.91
N ARG A 335 9.21 -0.84 13.99
CA ARG A 335 8.14 -1.26 13.05
C ARG A 335 8.41 -0.83 11.63
N VAL A 336 8.95 0.37 11.45
CA VAL A 336 9.33 0.89 10.13
C VAL A 336 10.52 0.08 9.59
N ASP A 337 11.54 -0.19 10.40
CA ASP A 337 12.71 -1.01 10.03
C ASP A 337 12.35 -2.46 9.67
N ALA A 338 11.27 -3.00 10.25
CA ALA A 338 10.78 -4.33 9.92
C ALA A 338 10.12 -4.42 8.52
N LEU A 339 9.84 -3.29 7.86
CA LEU A 339 9.27 -3.29 6.52
C LEU A 339 10.37 -3.55 5.47
N PRO A 340 10.22 -4.56 4.60
CA PRO A 340 11.21 -4.83 3.57
C PRO A 340 11.46 -3.63 2.65
N GLY A 341 12.73 -3.29 2.48
CA GLY A 341 13.17 -2.15 1.66
C GLY A 341 12.97 -0.79 2.31
N TYR A 342 12.65 -0.72 3.60
CA TYR A 342 12.67 0.49 4.39
C TYR A 342 13.93 0.55 5.27
N ASP A 343 14.39 1.77 5.52
CA ASP A 343 15.44 2.14 6.45
C ASP A 343 14.89 3.26 7.33
N GLY A 344 14.60 2.92 8.57
CA GLY A 344 14.07 3.77 9.62
C GLY A 344 15.15 4.32 10.57
N SER A 345 16.43 4.22 10.23
CA SER A 345 17.52 4.74 11.08
C SER A 345 17.33 6.21 11.52
N LEU A 346 16.69 7.01 10.67
CA LEU A 346 16.36 8.42 10.94
C LEU A 346 14.88 8.65 11.31
N THR A 347 14.06 7.62 11.49
CA THR A 347 12.64 7.77 11.85
C THR A 347 12.47 8.64 13.10
N GLY A 348 11.59 9.63 13.01
CA GLY A 348 11.32 10.58 14.09
C GLY A 348 12.27 11.77 14.13
N THR A 349 13.32 11.80 13.33
CA THR A 349 14.24 12.95 13.29
C THR A 349 13.52 14.18 12.76
N VAL A 350 13.52 15.26 13.54
CA VAL A 350 12.96 16.56 13.14
C VAL A 350 14.02 17.34 12.38
N LEU A 351 13.65 17.83 11.19
CA LEU A 351 14.51 18.56 10.27
C LEU A 351 13.82 19.86 9.85
N THR A 352 14.59 20.94 9.73
CA THR A 352 14.20 22.09 8.93
C THR A 352 14.19 21.72 7.45
N LEU A 353 13.48 22.49 6.62
CA LEU A 353 13.52 22.32 5.17
C LEU A 353 14.95 22.44 4.61
N ALA A 354 15.77 23.31 5.21
CA ALA A 354 17.16 23.52 4.78
C ALA A 354 18.06 22.32 5.11
N GLU A 355 17.84 21.67 6.25
CA GLU A 355 18.57 20.44 6.61
C GLU A 355 18.13 19.26 5.74
N ALA A 356 16.84 19.17 5.42
CA ALA A 356 16.33 18.11 4.55
C ALA A 356 16.73 18.29 3.08
N PHE A 357 16.77 19.52 2.59
CA PHE A 357 17.02 19.85 1.18
C PHE A 357 18.08 20.96 1.05
N PRO A 358 19.36 20.67 1.36
CA PRO A 358 20.42 21.68 1.39
C PRO A 358 20.66 22.33 0.02
N GLU A 359 20.51 21.56 -1.06
CA GLU A 359 20.71 22.04 -2.43
C GLU A 359 19.63 23.04 -2.88
N TYR A 360 18.46 23.07 -2.22
CA TYR A 360 17.40 24.02 -2.53
C TYR A 360 17.74 25.46 -2.06
N ARG A 361 18.64 25.63 -1.07
CA ARG A 361 19.12 26.95 -0.64
C ARG A 361 20.12 27.56 -1.63
N ALA A 362 20.87 26.72 -2.33
CA ALA A 362 21.83 27.15 -3.33
C ALA A 362 21.08 27.34 -4.65
N GLY A 363 20.55 28.55 -4.91
CA GLY A 363 19.72 28.87 -6.07
C GLY A 363 20.38 28.62 -7.43
N LYS A 364 20.56 27.36 -7.81
CA LYS A 364 20.73 26.94 -9.19
C LYS A 364 19.35 27.01 -9.84
N ARG A 365 19.08 28.20 -10.40
CA ARG A 365 18.09 28.37 -11.46
C ARG A 365 18.51 27.60 -12.70
#